data_AF-A0A6J4R7J3-F1
#
_entry.id   AF-A0A6J4R7J3-F1
#
_cell.length_a   1.000
_cell.length_b   1.000
_cell.length_c   1.000
_cell.angle_alpha   90.00
_cell.angle_beta   90.00
_cell.angle_gamma   90.00
#
_symmetry.space_group_name_H-M   'P 1'
#
loop_
_entity.id
_entity.type
_entity.pdbx_description
1 polymer ?
#
loop_
_entity_poly.entity_id
_entity_poly.type
_entity_poly.pdbx_seq_one_letter_code
_entity_poly.pdbx_strand_id
1 'polypeptide(L)' 'MFRQYPQLREIFVPISRKLDTKTLRKLNYAVDVRDKSPESVARTWLKDNGFIE' A
#
# COMPACT_ATOMS: atom_id res chain seq x y z
N MET A 1 9.10 -12.40 -12.30
CA MET A 1 7.94 -12.36 -11.40
C MET A 1 6.61 -12.37 -12.14
N PHE A 2 6.11 -11.26 -12.72
CA PHE A 2 4.79 -11.24 -13.39
C PHE A 2 4.65 -12.20 -14.58
N ARG A 3 5.76 -12.57 -15.25
CA ARG A 3 5.76 -13.61 -16.29
C ARG A 3 5.53 -15.02 -15.75
N GLN A 4 5.92 -15.28 -14.50
CA GLN A 4 5.77 -16.56 -13.82
C GLN A 4 4.49 -16.63 -12.98
N TYR A 5 4.00 -15.47 -12.50
CA TYR A 5 2.79 -15.34 -11.70
C TYR A 5 1.95 -14.15 -12.23
N PRO A 6 1.29 -14.31 -13.38
CA PRO A 6 0.51 -13.24 -14.01
C PRO A 6 -0.63 -12.72 -13.12
N GLN A 7 -1.20 -13.55 -12.26
CA GLN A 7 -2.24 -13.19 -11.29
C GLN A 7 -1.80 -12.10 -10.31
N LEU A 8 -0.50 -11.98 -10.03
CA LEU A 8 0.01 -10.90 -9.19
C LEU A 8 -0.24 -9.53 -9.83
N ARG A 9 -0.29 -9.45 -11.17
CA ARG A 9 -0.57 -8.18 -11.85
C ARG A 9 -1.97 -7.67 -11.51
N GLU A 10 -2.95 -8.56 -11.44
CA GLU A 10 -4.35 -8.20 -11.11
C GLU A 10 -4.46 -7.67 -9.68
N ILE A 11 -3.62 -8.17 -8.76
CA ILE A 11 -3.57 -7.74 -7.37
C ILE A 11 -2.79 -6.41 -7.22
N PHE A 12 -1.59 -6.31 -7.80
CA PHE A 12 -0.70 -5.17 -7.54
C PHE A 12 -1.00 -3.91 -8.36
N VAL A 13 -1.58 -4.03 -9.56
CA VAL A 13 -1.92 -2.87 -10.40
C VAL A 13 -2.92 -1.91 -9.73
N PRO A 14 -4.06 -2.36 -9.15
CA PRO A 14 -4.97 -1.44 -8.48
C PRO A 14 -4.36 -0.81 -7.22
N ILE A 15 -3.51 -1.55 -6.50
CA ILE A 15 -2.76 -1.03 -5.34
C ILE A 15 -1.82 0.10 -5.78
N SER A 16 -0.99 -0.13 -6.80
CA SER A 16 0.00 0.86 -7.25
C SER A 16 -0.65 2.13 -7.81
N ARG A 17 -1.80 2.00 -8.50
CA ARG A 17 -2.57 3.15 -8.99
C ARG A 17 -3.07 4.08 -7.87
N LYS A 18 -3.35 3.55 -6.68
CA LYS A 18 -3.79 4.35 -5.53
C LYS A 18 -2.63 4.96 -4.72
N LEU A 19 -1.41 4.46 -4.90
CA LEU A 19 -0.22 4.98 -4.22
C LEU A 19 0.37 6.19 -4.95
N ASP A 20 -0.44 7.23 -5.11
CA ASP A 20 0.00 8.51 -5.69
C ASP A 20 0.92 9.30 -4.74
N THR A 21 1.53 10.39 -5.23
CA THR A 21 2.45 11.22 -4.44
C THR A 21 1.82 11.73 -3.14
N LYS A 22 0.54 12.11 -3.18
CA LYS A 22 -0.17 12.62 -1.99
C LYS A 22 -0.35 11.51 -0.96
N THR A 23 -0.75 10.33 -1.40
CA THR A 23 -0.98 9.16 -0.56
C THR A 23 0.33 8.71 0.06
N LEU A 24 1.39 8.53 -0.72
CA LEU A 24 2.70 8.12 -0.22
C LEU A 24 3.28 9.12 0.78
N ARG A 25 3.15 10.43 0.54
CA ARG A 25 3.57 11.45 1.53
C ARG A 25 2.83 11.31 2.86
N LYS A 26 1.52 11.02 2.83
CA LYS A 26 0.72 10.80 4.05
C LYS A 26 1.16 9.55 4.80
N LEU A 27 1.44 8.46 4.08
CA LEU A 27 1.90 7.21 4.67
C LEU A 27 3.29 7.38 5.29
N ASN A 28 4.24 8.00 4.58
CA ASN A 28 5.57 8.27 5.09
C ASN A 28 5.54 9.20 6.31
N TYR A 29 4.71 10.24 6.30
CA TYR A 29 4.54 11.11 7.47
C TYR A 29 4.08 10.34 8.72
N ALA A 30 3.21 9.33 8.55
CA ALA A 30 2.77 8.50 9.66
C ALA A 30 3.90 7.65 10.25
N VAL A 31 4.86 7.23 9.43
CA VAL A 31 6.04 6.48 9.86
C VAL A 31 7.08 7.43 10.44
N ASP A 32 7.56 8.37 9.64
CA ASP A 32 8.77 9.14 9.94
C ASP A 32 8.55 10.23 11.00
N VAL A 33 7.32 10.76 11.12
CA VAL A 33 7.01 11.87 12.04
C VAL A 33 6.12 11.44 13.19
N ARG A 34 5.21 10.49 12.97
CA ARG A 34 4.31 9.97 14.00
C ARG A 34 4.77 8.65 14.63
N ASP A 35 5.96 8.18 14.25
CA ASP A 35 6.61 6.99 14.81
C ASP A 35 5.72 5.73 14.79
N LYS A 36 4.89 5.58 13.75
CA LYS A 36 4.11 4.36 13.55
C LYS A 36 4.94 3.31 12.82
N SER A 37 4.74 2.03 13.14
CA SER A 37 5.41 0.97 12.40
C SER A 37 4.95 0.93 10.93
N PRO A 38 5.88 0.74 9.97
CA PRO A 38 5.52 0.62 8.55
C PRO A 38 4.50 -0.49 8.27
N GLU A 39 4.60 -1.62 8.98
CA GLU A 39 3.67 -2.75 8.87
C GLU A 39 2.24 -2.33 9.25
N SER A 40 2.07 -1.66 10.39
CA SER A 40 0.75 -1.20 10.85
C SER A 40 0.15 -0.19 9.88
N VAL A 41 0.96 0.77 9.42
CA VAL A 41 0.52 1.79 8.44
C VAL A 41 0.08 1.14 7.13
N ALA A 42 0.86 0.21 6.60
CA ALA A 42 0.53 -0.51 5.37
C ALA A 42 -0.73 -1.36 5.54
N ARG A 43 -0.84 -2.12 6.64
CA ARG A 43 -1.99 -2.98 6.92
C ARG A 43 -3.28 -2.17 7.05
N THR A 44 -3.25 -1.07 7.81
CA THR A 44 -4.41 -0.18 7.93
C THR A 44 -4.78 0.41 6.58
N TRP A 45 -3.83 0.92 5.80
CA TRP A 45 -4.13 1.50 4.50
C TRP A 45 -4.72 0.48 3.51
N LEU A 46 -4.22 -0.76 3.51
CA LEU A 46 -4.75 -1.84 2.68
C LEU A 46 -6.18 -2.22 3.09
N LYS A 47 -6.46 -2.31 4.41
CA LYS A 47 -7.82 -2.54 4.93
C LYS A 47 -8.78 -1.41 4.57
N ASP A 48 -8.38 -0.16 4.80
CA ASP A 48 -9.19 1.02 4.52
C ASP A 48 -9.54 1.17 3.03
N ASN A 49 -8.70 0.61 2.14
CA ASN A 49 -8.94 0.58 0.69
C ASN A 49 -9.61 -0.70 0.19
N GLY A 50 -9.95 -1.64 1.08
CA GLY A 50 -10.62 -2.89 0.74
C GLY A 50 -9.74 -3.91 0.02
N PHE A 51 -8.42 -3.82 0.15
CA PHE A 51 -7.48 -4.77 -0.46
C PHE A 51 -7.24 -6.02 0.39
N ILE A 52 -7.47 -5.94 1.70
CA ILE A 52 -7.37 -7.04 2.67
C ILE A 52 -8.39 -6.84 3.80
N GLU A 53 -8.66 -7.88 4.59
CA GLU A 53 -9.54 -7.85 5.78
C GLU A 53 -8.84 -7.53 7.11
#